data_AF-A0A915MIE6-F1
#
_entry.id   AF-A0A915MIE6-F1
#
_cell.length_a   1.000
_cell.length_b   1.000
_cell.length_c   1.000
_cell.angle_alpha   90.00
_cell.angle_beta   90.00
_cell.angle_gamma   90.00
#
_symmetry.space_group_name_H-M   'P 1'
#
loop_
_entity.id
_entity.type
_entity.pdbx_description
1 polymer ?
#
loop_
_entity_poly.entity_id
_entity_poly.type
_entity_poly.pdbx_seq_one_letter_code
_entity_poly.pdbx_strand_id
1 'polypeptide(L)'
;FVDGYVNKRINVNNNVGTTLQIDSDKTETFFRDIYNKHVKAVRISMYMEVLRYHNTALIRLIDMTKAVHKEFSANPDLAQTSPELERCLFAIVVMAQIFAPDAANQQWEMLQKLPNLLNKSVPWRLNESLDKQIWPKLDYSDDIDIVLCDVEHLNDADLGEYARLHSHSNFFDRLDQQELKVLSWSIERLPGLCIVLNLKMAEDVKKRAITEIIQKYSGKRRGKKDLQEEENIEIFDPIDQLSGRT
;
A
#
# COMPACT_ATOMS: atom_id res chain seq x y z
N PHE A 1 -2.65 15.77 -16.57
CA PHE A 1 -3.59 14.93 -15.79
C PHE A 1 -4.27 15.74 -14.68
N VAL A 2 -3.52 16.29 -13.72
CA VAL A 2 -4.07 17.17 -12.65
C VAL A 2 -4.87 18.34 -13.22
N ASP A 3 -4.35 19.01 -14.25
CA ASP A 3 -5.06 20.09 -14.97
C ASP A 3 -6.43 19.63 -15.55
N GLY A 4 -6.49 18.44 -16.14
CA GLY A 4 -7.74 17.87 -16.65
C GLY A 4 -8.77 17.59 -15.54
N TYR A 5 -8.32 17.15 -14.37
CA TYR A 5 -9.17 16.98 -13.20
C TYR A 5 -9.69 18.34 -12.68
N VAL A 6 -8.81 19.33 -12.51
CA VAL A 6 -9.16 20.66 -12.00
C VAL A 6 -10.14 21.37 -12.94
N ASN A 7 -9.91 21.34 -14.26
CA ASN A 7 -10.81 21.94 -15.23
C ASN A 7 -12.22 21.31 -15.19
N LYS A 8 -12.31 19.99 -15.00
CA LYS A 8 -13.60 19.32 -14.83
C LYS A 8 -14.31 19.73 -13.53
N ARG A 9 -13.59 19.83 -12.40
CA ARG A 9 -14.12 20.29 -11.12
C ARG A 9 -14.66 21.71 -11.18
N ILE A 10 -13.89 22.64 -11.77
CA ILE A 10 -14.26 24.05 -11.88
C ILE A 10 -15.51 24.22 -12.75
N ASN A 11 -15.56 23.53 -13.90
CA ASN A 11 -16.70 23.63 -14.82
C ASN A 11 -18.02 23.12 -14.22
N VAL A 12 -17.95 22.14 -13.32
CA VAL A 12 -19.14 21.52 -12.70
C VAL A 12 -19.68 22.37 -11.57
N ASN A 13 -18.80 23.05 -10.81
CA ASN A 13 -19.23 23.92 -9.72
C ASN A 13 -19.97 25.18 -10.23
N ASN A 14 -19.81 25.53 -11.51
CA ASN A 14 -20.58 26.57 -12.19
C ASN A 14 -22.00 26.12 -12.59
N ASN A 15 -22.28 24.81 -12.58
CA ASN A 15 -23.60 24.22 -12.83
C ASN A 15 -24.23 23.81 -11.49
N VAL A 16 -24.81 24.78 -10.79
CA VAL A 16 -25.45 24.60 -9.47
C VAL A 16 -26.68 23.70 -9.62
N GLY A 17 -26.69 22.53 -8.97
CA GLY A 17 -27.93 21.78 -8.75
C GLY A 17 -27.84 20.26 -8.54
N THR A 18 -26.71 19.60 -8.81
CA THR A 18 -26.67 18.14 -8.77
C THR A 18 -26.12 17.64 -7.43
N THR A 19 -27.00 17.09 -6.59
CA THR A 19 -26.64 16.29 -5.42
C THR A 19 -25.60 15.24 -5.84
N LEU A 20 -24.39 15.35 -5.28
CA LEU A 20 -23.27 14.45 -5.57
C LEU A 20 -23.64 13.03 -5.16
N GLN A 21 -24.10 12.21 -6.10
CA GLN A 21 -24.15 10.77 -5.89
C GLN A 21 -22.71 10.25 -5.96
N ILE A 22 -22.25 9.71 -4.83
CA ILE A 22 -20.97 9.02 -4.74
C ILE A 22 -21.01 7.87 -5.75
N ASP A 23 -19.94 7.71 -6.54
CA ASP A 23 -19.86 6.66 -7.55
C ASP A 23 -19.92 5.26 -6.90
N SER A 24 -20.08 4.23 -7.74
CA SER A 24 -20.19 2.84 -7.30
C SER A 24 -19.09 2.44 -6.30
N ASP A 25 -19.47 1.72 -5.25
CA ASP A 25 -18.54 1.23 -4.20
C ASP A 25 -17.29 0.52 -4.76
N LYS A 26 -17.40 -0.06 -5.96
CA LYS A 26 -16.30 -0.75 -6.64
C LYS A 26 -15.18 0.21 -7.07
N THR A 27 -15.52 1.38 -7.62
CA THR A 27 -14.53 2.38 -8.06
C THR A 27 -13.81 3.00 -6.87
N GLU A 28 -14.55 3.35 -5.81
CA GLU A 28 -13.96 3.90 -4.59
C GLU A 28 -13.05 2.89 -3.88
N THR A 29 -13.46 1.62 -3.83
CA THR A 29 -12.63 0.54 -3.28
C THR A 29 -11.33 0.38 -4.09
N PHE A 30 -11.41 0.44 -5.42
CA PHE A 30 -10.24 0.38 -6.28
C PHE A 30 -9.24 1.52 -6.00
N PHE A 31 -9.71 2.76 -5.92
CA PHE A 31 -8.83 3.90 -5.61
C PHE A 31 -8.23 3.80 -4.21
N ARG A 32 -9.01 3.36 -3.22
CA ARG A 32 -8.54 3.12 -1.86
C ARG A 32 -7.46 2.03 -1.80
N ASP A 33 -7.63 0.95 -2.56
CA ASP A 33 -6.65 -0.14 -2.64
C ASP A 33 -5.36 0.32 -3.32
N ILE A 34 -5.47 1.08 -4.42
CA ILE A 34 -4.31 1.69 -5.08
C ILE A 34 -3.60 2.64 -4.14
N TYR A 35 -4.35 3.52 -3.50
CA TYR A 35 -3.82 4.47 -2.53
C TYR A 35 -3.03 3.73 -1.46
N ASN A 36 -3.64 2.79 -0.75
CA ASN A 36 -2.99 2.09 0.34
C ASN A 36 -1.80 1.26 -0.14
N LYS A 37 -1.91 0.58 -1.28
CA LYS A 37 -0.80 -0.18 -1.87
C LYS A 37 0.40 0.70 -2.20
N HIS A 38 0.18 1.84 -2.85
CA HIS A 38 1.25 2.69 -3.34
C HIS A 38 1.76 3.65 -2.26
N VAL A 39 0.89 4.22 -1.42
CA VAL A 39 1.32 4.96 -0.23
C VAL A 39 2.10 4.05 0.72
N LYS A 40 1.78 2.75 0.82
CA LYS A 40 2.61 1.79 1.57
C LYS A 40 3.97 1.56 0.90
N ALA A 41 3.98 1.39 -0.42
CA ALA A 41 5.19 1.13 -1.19
C ALA A 41 6.08 2.38 -1.37
N VAL A 42 5.50 3.57 -1.27
CA VAL A 42 6.18 4.87 -1.36
C VAL A 42 6.37 5.47 0.04
N ARG A 43 5.74 4.91 1.08
CA ARG A 43 5.93 5.35 2.47
C ARG A 43 7.43 5.41 2.71
N ILE A 44 7.86 6.63 2.96
CA ILE A 44 9.24 7.07 2.92
C ILE A 44 10.11 6.21 3.85
N SER A 45 9.56 5.70 4.95
CA SER A 45 10.37 5.00 5.94
C SER A 45 11.18 3.83 5.39
N MET A 46 10.60 2.94 4.57
CA MET A 46 11.38 1.78 4.10
C MET A 46 12.27 2.09 2.89
N TYR A 47 11.73 2.66 1.81
CA TYR A 47 12.51 2.80 0.58
C TYR A 47 13.38 4.07 0.53
N MET A 48 12.94 5.15 1.15
CA MET A 48 13.63 6.45 1.08
C MET A 48 14.51 6.70 2.31
N GLU A 49 14.04 6.40 3.53
CA GLU A 49 14.80 6.57 4.77
C GLU A 49 15.71 5.35 5.08
N VAL A 50 15.24 4.13 4.87
CA VAL A 50 15.93 2.90 5.31
C VAL A 50 16.77 2.25 4.20
N LEU A 51 16.21 2.06 2.99
CA LEU A 51 16.88 1.30 1.91
C LEU A 51 17.53 2.16 0.83
N ARG A 52 17.34 3.50 0.87
CA ARG A 52 17.87 4.46 -0.12
C ARG A 52 17.57 4.09 -1.59
N TYR A 53 16.47 3.39 -1.84
CA TYR A 53 16.01 2.99 -3.18
C TYR A 53 15.09 4.06 -3.78
N HIS A 54 15.63 5.25 -3.97
CA HIS A 54 14.93 6.37 -4.63
C HIS A 54 14.33 5.96 -5.98
N ASN A 55 15.06 5.15 -6.76
CA ASN A 55 14.59 4.66 -8.06
C ASN A 55 13.36 3.75 -7.94
N THR A 56 13.31 2.89 -6.93
CA THR A 56 12.15 2.00 -6.71
C THR A 56 10.94 2.80 -6.23
N ALA A 57 11.14 3.73 -5.30
CA ALA A 57 10.08 4.62 -4.84
C ALA A 57 9.52 5.47 -5.99
N LEU A 58 10.38 5.98 -6.87
CA LEU A 58 9.98 6.70 -8.08
C LEU A 58 9.17 5.81 -9.04
N ILE A 59 9.62 4.57 -9.30
CA ILE A 59 8.86 3.61 -10.13
C ILE A 59 7.48 3.35 -9.53
N ARG A 60 7.37 3.18 -8.21
CA ARG A 60 6.08 2.97 -7.54
C ARG A 60 5.16 4.18 -7.62
N LEU A 61 5.70 5.39 -7.56
CA LEU A 61 4.95 6.62 -7.76
C LEU A 61 4.47 6.77 -9.21
N ILE A 62 5.33 6.43 -10.18
CA ILE A 62 4.97 6.39 -11.60
C ILE A 62 3.85 5.38 -11.86
N ASP A 63 3.96 4.18 -11.27
CA ASP A 63 2.94 3.13 -11.39
C ASP A 63 1.59 3.59 -10.82
N MET A 64 1.59 4.25 -9.65
CA MET A 64 0.38 4.84 -9.06
C MET A 64 -0.23 5.89 -10.00
N THR A 65 0.61 6.80 -10.50
CA THR A 65 0.19 7.88 -11.40
C THR A 65 -0.44 7.32 -12.66
N LYS A 66 0.16 6.28 -13.26
CA LYS A 66 -0.36 5.61 -14.46
C LYS A 66 -1.69 4.90 -14.19
N ALA A 67 -1.81 4.20 -13.06
CA ALA A 67 -3.02 3.47 -12.73
C ALA A 67 -4.21 4.42 -12.48
N VAL A 68 -3.98 5.49 -11.71
CA VAL A 68 -5.00 6.51 -11.47
C VAL A 68 -5.35 7.25 -12.76
N HIS A 69 -4.36 7.61 -13.58
CA HIS A 69 -4.60 8.28 -14.85
C HIS A 69 -5.37 7.41 -15.85
N LYS A 70 -5.11 6.09 -15.88
CA LYS A 70 -5.82 5.14 -16.75
C LYS A 70 -7.31 5.12 -16.43
N GLU A 71 -7.66 4.95 -15.15
CA GLU A 71 -9.08 4.92 -14.76
C GLU A 71 -9.77 6.27 -14.97
N PHE A 72 -9.11 7.38 -14.63
CA PHE A 72 -9.68 8.70 -14.89
C PHE A 72 -9.87 8.99 -16.38
N SER A 73 -8.96 8.54 -17.24
CA SER A 73 -9.09 8.74 -18.68
C SER A 73 -10.22 7.89 -19.27
N ALA A 74 -10.52 6.74 -18.67
CA ALA A 74 -11.66 5.90 -19.05
C ALA A 74 -13.00 6.50 -18.58
N ASN A 75 -13.03 7.12 -17.40
CA ASN A 75 -14.22 7.80 -16.89
C ASN A 75 -13.86 9.18 -16.30
N PRO A 76 -13.89 10.26 -17.12
CA PRO A 76 -13.56 11.60 -16.66
C PRO A 76 -14.57 12.20 -15.66
N ASP A 77 -15.78 11.65 -15.58
CA ASP A 77 -16.82 12.15 -14.68
C ASP A 77 -16.56 11.79 -13.22
N LEU A 78 -15.62 10.84 -12.97
CA LEU A 78 -15.09 10.54 -11.64
C LEU A 78 -14.49 11.77 -10.95
N ALA A 79 -14.04 12.78 -11.70
CA ALA A 79 -13.61 14.04 -11.10
C ALA A 79 -14.69 14.68 -10.23
N GLN A 80 -15.96 14.45 -10.54
CA GLN A 80 -17.07 15.11 -9.86
C GLN A 80 -17.48 14.34 -8.60
N THR A 81 -17.42 13.01 -8.65
CA THR A 81 -18.09 12.12 -7.70
C THR A 81 -17.16 11.36 -6.76
N SER A 82 -15.86 11.24 -7.10
CA SER A 82 -14.93 10.34 -6.39
C SER A 82 -14.02 11.07 -5.38
N PRO A 83 -14.26 10.94 -4.07
CA PRO A 83 -13.37 11.45 -3.03
C PRO A 83 -12.05 10.67 -2.92
N GLU A 84 -12.02 9.37 -3.22
CA GLU A 84 -10.77 8.59 -3.17
C GLU A 84 -9.85 8.89 -4.37
N LEU A 85 -10.39 9.24 -5.54
CA LEU A 85 -9.60 9.77 -6.65
C LEU A 85 -8.92 11.09 -6.26
N GLU A 86 -9.66 12.01 -5.65
CA GLU A 86 -9.13 13.28 -5.14
C GLU A 86 -7.98 12.99 -4.15
N ARG A 87 -8.21 12.11 -3.19
CA ARG A 87 -7.16 11.70 -2.24
C ARG A 87 -5.92 11.13 -2.92
N CYS A 88 -6.08 10.28 -3.94
CA CYS A 88 -4.96 9.73 -4.70
C CYS A 88 -4.15 10.82 -5.41
N LEU A 89 -4.84 11.78 -6.03
CA LEU A 89 -4.23 12.91 -6.73
C LEU A 89 -3.39 13.75 -5.79
N PHE A 90 -3.97 14.17 -4.66
CA PHE A 90 -3.27 14.95 -3.66
C PHE A 90 -2.05 14.20 -3.12
N ALA A 91 -2.18 12.91 -2.83
CA ALA A 91 -1.06 12.10 -2.38
C ALA A 91 0.04 11.95 -3.44
N ILE A 92 -0.29 11.78 -4.72
CA ILE A 92 0.72 11.74 -5.79
C ILE A 92 1.52 13.05 -5.82
N VAL A 93 0.86 14.20 -5.72
CA VAL A 93 1.53 15.52 -5.73
C VAL A 93 2.43 15.68 -4.50
N VAL A 94 1.92 15.37 -3.30
CA VAL A 94 2.72 15.43 -2.07
C VAL A 94 3.90 14.47 -2.11
N MET A 95 3.74 13.28 -2.69
CA MET A 95 4.86 12.32 -2.82
C MET A 95 5.87 12.71 -3.90
N ALA A 96 5.40 13.33 -4.98
CA ALA A 96 6.24 13.79 -6.08
C ALA A 96 7.21 14.89 -5.67
N GLN A 97 6.91 15.66 -4.61
CA GLN A 97 7.76 16.77 -4.16
C GLN A 97 9.22 16.36 -3.90
N ILE A 98 9.45 15.10 -3.49
CA ILE A 98 10.80 14.60 -3.19
C ILE A 98 11.62 14.37 -4.46
N PHE A 99 10.96 14.04 -5.58
CA PHE A 99 11.63 13.69 -6.83
C PHE A 99 11.60 14.84 -7.85
N ALA A 100 10.53 15.62 -7.85
CA ALA A 100 10.27 16.69 -8.81
C ALA A 100 9.55 17.87 -8.11
N PRO A 101 10.24 18.60 -7.22
CA PRO A 101 9.64 19.64 -6.37
C PRO A 101 8.95 20.74 -7.19
N ASP A 102 9.57 21.22 -8.27
CA ASP A 102 8.98 22.31 -9.08
C ASP A 102 7.70 21.87 -9.79
N ALA A 103 7.70 20.66 -10.37
CA ALA A 103 6.53 20.11 -11.04
C ALA A 103 5.40 19.82 -10.05
N ALA A 104 5.73 19.32 -8.86
CA ALA A 104 4.78 19.07 -7.79
C ALA A 104 4.16 20.37 -7.27
N ASN A 105 4.97 21.42 -7.08
CA ASN A 105 4.49 22.74 -6.67
C ASN A 105 3.52 23.34 -7.69
N GLN A 106 3.84 23.29 -8.99
CA GLN A 106 2.93 23.75 -10.04
C GLN A 106 1.59 23.01 -10.01
N GLN A 107 1.61 21.70 -9.78
CA GLN A 107 0.39 20.90 -9.67
C GLN A 107 -0.38 21.21 -8.38
N TRP A 108 0.31 21.47 -7.27
CA TRP A 108 -0.30 21.89 -6.02
C TRP A 108 -1.03 23.22 -6.15
N GLU A 109 -0.41 24.22 -6.77
CA GLU A 109 -1.03 25.52 -7.04
C GLU A 109 -2.31 25.40 -7.89
N MET A 110 -2.37 24.41 -8.79
CA MET A 110 -3.61 24.11 -9.53
C MET A 110 -4.68 23.50 -8.63
N LEU A 111 -4.31 22.57 -7.74
CA LEU A 111 -5.23 21.95 -6.78
C LEU A 111 -5.75 22.95 -5.74
N GLN A 112 -4.96 23.96 -5.35
CA GLN A 112 -5.40 25.03 -4.44
C GLN A 112 -6.53 25.89 -5.01
N LYS A 113 -6.70 25.92 -6.33
CA LYS A 113 -7.80 26.64 -7.01
C LYS A 113 -9.13 25.89 -6.93
N LEU A 114 -9.16 24.68 -6.39
CA LEU A 114 -10.39 23.91 -6.24
C LEU A 114 -11.31 24.58 -5.21
N PRO A 115 -12.60 24.81 -5.55
CA PRO A 115 -13.50 25.56 -4.70
C PRO A 115 -13.92 24.80 -3.44
N ASN A 116 -13.99 23.46 -3.51
CA ASN A 116 -14.30 22.57 -2.39
C ASN A 116 -13.63 21.22 -2.59
N LEU A 117 -13.17 20.61 -1.49
CA LEU A 117 -12.72 19.21 -1.48
C LEU A 117 -13.91 18.27 -1.32
N LEU A 118 -13.90 17.18 -2.08
CA LEU A 118 -14.84 16.07 -1.92
C LEU A 118 -14.51 15.28 -0.65
N ASN A 119 -13.23 15.05 -0.41
CA ASN A 119 -12.75 14.29 0.73
C ASN A 119 -12.43 15.22 1.91
N LYS A 120 -13.39 15.33 2.84
CA LYS A 120 -13.23 16.14 4.07
C LYS A 120 -12.46 15.40 5.18
N SER A 121 -12.29 14.08 5.09
CA SER A 121 -11.64 13.31 6.14
C SER A 121 -10.11 13.43 6.10
N VAL A 122 -9.55 13.78 4.95
CA VAL A 122 -8.11 14.03 4.80
C VAL A 122 -7.82 15.52 4.97
N PRO A 123 -7.05 15.93 5.99
CA PRO A 123 -6.82 17.34 6.31
C PRO A 123 -5.75 17.96 5.41
N TRP A 124 -6.02 18.06 4.11
CA TRP A 124 -5.14 18.80 3.19
C TRP A 124 -5.21 20.30 3.52
N ARG A 125 -4.05 20.92 3.71
CA ARG A 125 -3.94 22.34 4.06
C ARG A 125 -3.81 23.16 2.80
N LEU A 126 -4.92 23.36 2.07
CA LEU A 126 -4.93 24.08 0.80
C LEU A 126 -4.41 25.52 0.89
N ASN A 127 -4.48 26.14 2.07
CA ASN A 127 -3.94 27.48 2.34
C ASN A 127 -2.43 27.51 2.58
N GLU A 128 -1.78 26.35 2.68
CA GLU A 128 -0.35 26.22 2.92
C GLU A 128 0.36 25.74 1.66
N SER A 129 1.67 26.00 1.62
CA SER A 129 2.57 25.52 0.59
C SER A 129 2.73 23.99 0.66
N LEU A 130 3.23 23.39 -0.42
CA LEU A 130 3.33 21.93 -0.56
C LEU A 130 4.24 21.30 0.50
N ASP A 131 5.31 22.00 0.89
CA ASP A 131 6.29 21.58 1.91
C ASP A 131 5.69 21.45 3.31
N LYS A 132 4.55 22.10 3.57
CA LYS A 132 3.85 22.04 4.86
C LYS A 132 2.76 20.98 4.92
N GLN A 133 2.53 20.27 3.80
CA GLN A 133 1.52 19.24 3.74
C GLN A 133 1.94 18.00 4.53
N ILE A 134 0.95 17.37 5.16
CA ILE A 134 1.16 16.13 5.89
C ILE A 134 1.40 15.01 4.87
N TRP A 135 2.40 14.17 5.14
CA TRP A 135 2.67 13.00 4.31
C TRP A 135 1.45 12.05 4.27
N PRO A 136 1.10 11.47 3.11
CA PRO A 136 -0.01 10.52 2.99
C PRO A 136 0.07 9.37 4.00
N LYS A 137 -1.03 9.10 4.69
CA LYS A 137 -1.15 8.05 5.72
C LYS A 137 -2.05 6.91 5.25
N LEU A 138 -1.71 5.69 5.62
CA LEU A 138 -2.52 4.49 5.36
C LEU A 138 -3.82 4.52 6.17
N ASP A 139 -4.90 3.99 5.60
CA ASP A 139 -6.20 3.88 6.27
C ASP A 139 -6.17 2.93 7.46
N TYR A 140 -5.51 1.80 7.27
CA TYR A 140 -5.29 0.81 8.30
C TYR A 140 -3.87 0.99 8.81
N SER A 141 -3.75 1.26 10.11
CA SER A 141 -2.53 1.14 10.89
C SER A 141 -2.14 -0.33 11.02
N ASP A 142 -2.04 -1.05 9.90
CA ASP A 142 -1.17 -2.22 9.86
C ASP A 142 0.22 -1.63 10.02
N ASP A 143 0.71 -1.66 11.25
CA ASP A 143 2.10 -1.42 11.56
C ASP A 143 2.94 -2.10 10.49
N ILE A 144 3.87 -1.34 9.94
CA ILE A 144 4.74 -1.89 8.93
C ILE A 144 5.61 -2.90 9.67
N ASP A 145 5.26 -4.18 9.58
CA ASP A 145 6.01 -5.35 10.09
C ASP A 145 7.45 -5.46 9.53
N ILE A 146 8.02 -4.41 8.95
CA ILE A 146 9.42 -4.31 8.53
C ILE A 146 10.05 -2.98 8.97
N VAL A 147 9.36 -2.22 9.82
CA VAL A 147 9.90 -1.01 10.42
C VAL A 147 9.80 -1.21 11.91
N LEU A 148 10.96 -1.34 12.53
CA LEU A 148 11.09 -1.22 13.97
C LEU A 148 10.83 0.26 14.31
N CYS A 149 9.57 0.62 14.53
CA CYS A 149 9.22 1.92 15.07
C CYS A 149 9.66 1.95 16.54
N ASP A 150 10.26 3.07 16.96
CA ASP A 150 10.56 3.37 18.37
C ASP A 150 11.60 2.46 19.04
N VAL A 151 12.49 1.82 18.30
CA VAL A 151 13.52 0.92 18.87
C VAL A 151 14.87 1.57 19.13
N GLU A 152 14.98 2.90 19.00
CA GLU A 152 16.24 3.62 19.20
C GLU A 152 16.81 3.43 20.62
N HIS A 153 15.93 3.18 21.59
CA HIS A 153 16.29 2.93 22.99
C HIS A 153 16.65 1.48 23.28
N LEU A 154 16.42 0.55 22.34
CA LEU A 154 16.70 -0.87 22.54
C LEU A 154 18.16 -1.18 22.20
N ASN A 155 18.78 -1.98 23.08
CA ASN A 155 20.09 -2.56 22.80
C ASN A 155 19.97 -3.68 21.75
N ASP A 156 21.10 -4.16 21.24
CA ASP A 156 21.10 -5.14 20.16
C ASP A 156 20.47 -6.48 20.58
N ALA A 157 20.57 -6.89 21.86
CA ALA A 157 19.92 -8.10 22.37
C ALA A 157 18.40 -7.96 22.35
N ASP A 158 17.90 -6.85 22.88
CA ASP A 158 16.47 -6.54 22.98
C ASP A 158 15.82 -6.35 21.61
N LEU A 159 16.57 -5.82 20.64
CA LEU A 159 16.13 -5.67 19.25
C LEU A 159 15.85 -7.02 18.57
N GLY A 160 16.72 -8.01 18.78
CA GLY A 160 16.52 -9.34 18.22
C GLY A 160 15.31 -10.05 18.81
N GLU A 161 15.08 -9.87 20.10
CA GLU A 161 13.93 -10.42 20.80
C GLU A 161 12.63 -9.69 20.43
N TYR A 162 12.66 -8.36 20.35
CA TYR A 162 11.54 -7.54 19.88
C TYR A 162 11.14 -7.90 18.45
N ALA A 163 12.12 -8.08 17.56
CA ALA A 163 11.88 -8.54 16.21
C ALA A 163 11.17 -9.90 16.18
N ARG A 164 11.61 -10.85 17.01
CA ARG A 164 11.03 -12.20 17.05
C ARG A 164 9.63 -12.23 17.67
N LEU A 165 9.39 -11.47 18.73
CA LEU A 165 8.14 -11.54 19.48
C LEU A 165 7.05 -10.62 18.92
N HIS A 166 7.44 -9.52 18.28
CA HIS A 166 6.52 -8.46 17.89
C HIS A 166 6.59 -8.19 16.38
N SER A 167 7.62 -7.49 15.90
CA SER A 167 7.58 -6.91 14.54
C SER A 167 7.68 -7.94 13.41
N HIS A 168 8.24 -9.12 13.67
CA HIS A 168 8.44 -10.19 12.69
C HIS A 168 8.02 -11.57 13.21
N SER A 169 7.19 -11.64 14.26
CA SER A 169 6.74 -12.91 14.86
C SER A 169 6.19 -13.88 13.81
N ASN A 170 5.31 -13.40 12.93
CA ASN A 170 4.75 -14.19 11.83
C ASN A 170 5.80 -14.76 10.85
N PHE A 171 6.94 -14.10 10.68
CA PHE A 171 8.03 -14.62 9.84
C PHE A 171 8.79 -15.73 10.59
N PHE A 172 9.12 -15.50 11.86
CA PHE A 172 9.80 -16.50 12.69
C PHE A 172 8.95 -17.74 12.97
N ASP A 173 7.65 -17.58 13.25
CA ASP A 173 6.71 -18.69 13.40
C ASP A 173 6.69 -19.60 12.16
N ARG A 174 6.86 -19.02 10.96
CA ARG A 174 6.89 -19.78 9.70
C ARG A 174 8.21 -20.46 9.45
N LEU A 175 9.32 -19.87 9.90
CA LEU A 175 10.59 -20.57 9.92
C LEU A 175 10.48 -21.81 10.82
N ASP A 176 9.89 -21.65 12.00
CA ASP A 176 9.68 -22.74 12.96
C ASP A 176 8.72 -23.82 12.41
N GLN A 177 7.58 -23.43 11.83
CA GLN A 177 6.63 -24.36 11.19
C GLN A 177 7.23 -25.17 10.04
N GLN A 178 8.22 -24.62 9.33
CA GLN A 178 8.92 -25.30 8.24
C GLN A 178 10.24 -25.93 8.69
N GLU A 179 10.50 -25.96 10.00
CA GLU A 179 11.72 -26.48 10.62
C GLU A 179 13.02 -25.85 10.04
N LEU A 180 12.92 -24.60 9.56
CA LEU A 180 14.05 -23.87 8.99
C LEU A 180 14.87 -23.23 10.10
N LYS A 181 16.01 -23.84 10.41
CA LYS A 181 16.84 -23.44 11.55
C LYS A 181 17.65 -22.16 11.27
N VAL A 182 17.49 -21.20 12.17
CA VAL A 182 18.38 -20.04 12.32
C VAL A 182 19.48 -20.41 13.30
N LEU A 183 20.74 -20.42 12.86
CA LEU A 183 21.90 -20.75 13.69
C LEU A 183 22.31 -19.59 14.59
N SER A 184 22.32 -18.38 14.04
CA SER A 184 22.69 -17.17 14.77
C SER A 184 22.10 -15.96 14.07
N TRP A 185 22.13 -14.81 14.74
CA TRP A 185 21.71 -13.55 14.18
C TRP A 185 22.69 -12.45 14.57
N SER A 186 22.71 -11.37 13.79
CA SER A 186 23.46 -10.16 14.10
C SER A 186 22.68 -8.94 13.67
N ILE A 187 23.00 -7.81 14.28
CA ILE A 187 22.39 -6.53 13.95
C ILE A 187 23.42 -5.65 13.28
N GLU A 188 23.00 -5.04 12.18
CA GLU A 188 23.75 -3.98 11.51
C GLU A 188 22.92 -2.69 11.58
N ARG A 189 23.48 -1.66 12.22
CA ARG A 189 22.88 -0.33 12.30
C ARG A 189 23.41 0.50 11.15
N LEU A 190 22.55 0.81 10.19
CA LEU A 190 22.89 1.64 9.04
C LEU A 190 22.65 3.12 9.37
N PRO A 191 23.43 4.06 8.81
CA PRO A 191 23.22 5.49 9.05
C PRO A 191 21.81 5.94 8.67
N GLY A 192 21.03 6.40 9.67
CA GLY A 192 19.61 6.71 9.56
C GLY A 192 18.80 5.93 10.60
N LEU A 193 17.55 5.60 10.28
CA LEU A 193 16.61 4.82 11.13
C LEU A 193 16.57 3.32 10.76
N CYS A 194 17.60 2.82 10.08
CA CYS A 194 17.62 1.45 9.57
C CYS A 194 18.43 0.53 10.48
N ILE A 195 17.76 -0.54 10.93
CA ILE A 195 18.37 -1.66 11.63
C ILE A 195 18.13 -2.89 10.79
N VAL A 196 19.21 -3.55 10.37
CA VAL A 196 19.16 -4.79 9.59
C VAL A 196 19.40 -5.95 10.54
N LEU A 197 18.40 -6.83 10.64
CA LEU A 197 18.54 -8.12 11.32
C LEU A 197 19.06 -9.16 10.33
N ASN A 198 20.33 -9.50 10.46
CA ASN A 198 21.00 -10.51 9.67
C ASN A 198 20.80 -11.89 10.31
N LEU A 199 20.23 -12.84 9.57
CA LEU A 199 20.00 -14.19 10.04
C LEU A 199 20.97 -15.16 9.35
N LYS A 200 21.75 -15.90 10.14
CA LYS A 200 22.58 -17.00 9.65
C LYS A 200 21.75 -18.28 9.70
N MET A 201 21.36 -18.76 8.53
CA MET A 201 20.60 -20.01 8.39
C MET A 201 21.53 -21.23 8.40
N ALA A 202 20.99 -22.40 8.74
CA ALA A 202 21.70 -23.67 8.56
C ALA A 202 21.95 -23.97 7.07
N GLU A 203 23.01 -24.73 6.76
CA GLU A 203 23.47 -24.95 5.37
C GLU A 203 22.46 -25.70 4.50
N ASP A 204 21.59 -26.50 5.13
CA ASP A 204 20.51 -27.25 4.49
C ASP A 204 19.30 -26.37 4.10
N VAL A 205 19.24 -25.13 4.62
CA VAL A 205 18.16 -24.18 4.29
C VAL A 205 18.37 -23.60 2.90
N LYS A 206 17.52 -24.03 1.96
CA LYS A 206 17.55 -23.52 0.59
C LYS A 206 16.96 -22.11 0.53
N LYS A 207 17.66 -21.20 -0.18
CA LYS A 207 17.19 -19.84 -0.49
C LYS A 207 15.75 -19.79 -1.03
N ARG A 208 15.36 -20.80 -1.82
CA ARG A 208 14.00 -20.91 -2.37
C ARG A 208 12.93 -20.99 -1.29
N ALA A 209 13.14 -21.77 -0.22
CA ALA A 209 12.18 -21.92 0.88
C ALA A 209 11.98 -20.58 1.62
N ILE A 210 13.06 -19.86 1.89
CA ILE A 210 13.00 -18.52 2.49
C ILE A 210 12.26 -17.55 1.56
N THR A 211 12.57 -17.60 0.26
CA THR A 211 11.92 -16.76 -0.76
C THR A 211 10.42 -17.07 -0.82
N GLU A 212 10.00 -18.32 -0.69
CA GLU A 212 8.59 -18.72 -0.66
C GLU A 212 7.88 -18.22 0.60
N ILE A 213 8.54 -18.19 1.76
CA ILE A 213 7.99 -17.56 2.98
C ILE A 213 7.79 -16.06 2.75
N ILE A 214 8.82 -15.36 2.25
CA ILE A 214 8.76 -13.92 1.93
C ILE A 214 7.70 -13.66 0.85
N GLN A 215 7.60 -14.51 -0.16
CA GLN A 215 6.64 -14.38 -1.24
C GLN A 215 5.21 -14.63 -0.76
N LYS A 216 4.96 -15.63 0.08
CA LYS A 216 3.65 -15.84 0.71
C LYS A 216 3.27 -14.65 1.60
N TYR A 217 4.25 -14.04 2.25
CA TYR A 217 4.07 -12.82 3.02
C TYR A 217 3.78 -11.59 2.13
N SER A 218 4.40 -11.49 0.95
CA SER A 218 4.12 -10.45 -0.06
C SER A 218 2.85 -10.72 -0.88
N GLY A 219 2.46 -12.00 -0.99
CA GLY A 219 1.49 -12.56 -1.94
C GLY A 219 0.11 -12.80 -1.34
N LYS A 220 0.00 -13.02 -0.01
CA LYS A 220 -1.30 -13.01 0.69
C LYS A 220 -2.04 -11.65 0.64
N ARG A 221 -1.42 -10.61 0.06
CA ARG A 221 -2.08 -9.33 -0.25
C ARG A 221 -2.59 -9.21 -1.70
N ARG A 222 -2.35 -10.20 -2.55
CA ARG A 222 -2.99 -10.34 -3.87
C ARG A 222 -3.98 -11.50 -3.78
N GLY A 223 -5.26 -11.18 -3.59
CA GLY A 223 -6.35 -12.17 -3.64
C GLY A 223 -6.94 -12.51 -2.28
N LYS A 224 -7.75 -11.59 -1.74
CA LYS A 224 -8.90 -11.97 -0.89
C LYS A 224 -10.16 -12.18 -1.75
N LYS A 225 -9.97 -12.47 -3.04
CA LYS A 225 -11.04 -12.73 -4.02
C LYS A 225 -11.16 -14.20 -4.42
N ASP A 226 -10.20 -15.04 -4.06
CA ASP A 226 -10.16 -16.44 -4.51
C ASP A 226 -10.42 -17.45 -3.37
N LEU A 227 -10.96 -17.00 -2.24
CA LEU A 227 -11.36 -17.86 -1.11
C LEU A 227 -12.88 -17.94 -0.90
N GLN A 228 -13.68 -17.49 -1.89
CA GLN A 228 -15.13 -17.74 -1.91
C GLN A 228 -15.58 -18.67 -3.03
N GLU A 229 -14.67 -19.14 -3.90
CA GLU A 229 -15.04 -20.07 -4.99
C GLU A 229 -14.69 -21.54 -4.70
N GLU A 230 -14.06 -21.89 -3.57
CA GLU A 230 -13.75 -23.29 -3.21
C GLU A 230 -14.68 -23.92 -2.14
N GLU A 231 -15.73 -23.23 -1.69
CA GLU A 231 -16.74 -23.80 -0.76
C GLU A 231 -18.02 -24.31 -1.43
N ASN A 232 -18.08 -24.37 -2.77
CA ASN A 232 -19.16 -25.03 -3.50
C ASN A 232 -18.63 -26.18 -4.35
N ILE A 233 -18.20 -27.26 -3.68
CA ILE A 233 -18.20 -28.59 -4.30
C ILE A 233 -19.24 -29.41 -3.56
N GLU A 234 -20.41 -29.51 -4.18
CA GLU A 234 -21.43 -30.51 -3.85
C GLU A 234 -20.77 -31.90 -3.89
N ILE A 235 -20.82 -32.60 -2.77
CA ILE A 235 -20.48 -34.03 -2.70
C ILE A 235 -21.61 -34.77 -3.43
N PHE A 236 -21.36 -35.14 -4.69
CA PHE A 236 -22.21 -36.06 -5.45
C PHE A 236 -21.72 -37.49 -5.19
N ASP A 237 -22.50 -38.25 -4.44
CA ASP A 237 -22.29 -39.69 -4.22
C ASP A 237 -22.58 -40.49 -5.51
N PRO A 238 -21.65 -41.32 -6.02
CA PRO A 238 -21.97 -42.27 -7.08
C PRO A 238 -22.42 -43.62 -6.49
N ILE A 239 -23.75 -43.78 -6.45
CA ILE A 239 -24.53 -44.97 -6.83
C ILE A 239 -23.91 -46.36 -6.50
N ASP A 240 -24.38 -46.96 -5.40
CA ASP A 240 -24.46 -48.41 -5.25
C ASP A 240 -25.80 -48.91 -5.82
N GLN A 241 -25.78 -49.41 -7.07
CA GLN A 241 -26.81 -50.28 -7.61
C GLN A 241 -26.19 -51.65 -7.91
N LEU A 242 -26.14 -52.53 -6.90
CA LEU A 242 -26.03 -53.97 -7.11
C LEU A 242 -26.93 -54.73 -6.11
N SER A 243 -28.18 -54.91 -6.53
CA SER A 243 -29.17 -55.87 -6.01
C SER A 243 -30.32 -55.87 -7.03
N GLY A 244 -30.71 -56.94 -7.72
CA GLY A 244 -30.29 -58.33 -7.83
C GLY A 244 -30.81 -58.84 -9.18
N ARG A 245 -30.48 -60.05 -9.63
CA ARG A 245 -31.15 -61.30 -9.20
C ARG A 245 -30.48 -62.45 -9.97
N THR A 246 -30.45 -63.61 -9.31
CA THR A 246 -30.50 -64.99 -9.86
C THR A 246 -30.37 -65.16 -11.36
#